data_AF-A0A243AVI8-F1
#
_entry.id   AF-A0A243AVI8-F1
#
_cell.length_a   1.000
_cell.length_b   1.000
_cell.length_c   1.000
_cell.angle_alpha   90.00
_cell.angle_beta   90.00
_cell.angle_gamma   90.00
#
_symmetry.space_group_name_H-M   'P 1'
#
loop_
_entity.id
_entity.type
_entity.pdbx_description
1 polymer ?
#
loop_
_entity_poly.entity_id
_entity_poly.type
_entity_poly.pdbx_seq_one_letter_code
_entity_poly.pdbx_strand_id
1 'polypeptide(L)'
;MNFPIQRSKSVVIFVCLTLAFMFIYPIVILFTNKAHWMSALIGMGLCFIVNVPLVWEVFIKKHKVENGVLKYVILNDDIVLKEIRIIRQVGRSLEITTNSYKVHLLAMPQHMKQFLSLVEKENPHVKIEMVGKK
;
A
#
# COMPACT_ATOMS: atom_id res chain seq x y z
N MET A 1 0.06 11.26 -12.28
CA MET A 1 -0.64 11.73 -11.06
C MET A 1 -0.44 10.70 -9.94
N ASN A 2 -0.20 11.15 -8.71
CA ASN A 2 0.01 10.26 -7.57
C ASN A 2 -1.32 10.08 -6.82
N PHE A 3 -1.74 8.83 -6.60
CA PHE A 3 -2.95 8.52 -5.86
C PHE A 3 -2.57 7.95 -4.49
N PRO A 4 -2.61 8.77 -3.42
CA PRO A 4 -2.46 8.23 -2.09
C PRO A 4 -3.60 7.24 -1.80
N ILE A 5 -3.27 6.15 -1.12
CA ILE A 5 -4.26 5.16 -0.68
C ILE A 5 -4.97 5.72 0.55
N GLN A 6 -6.26 5.46 0.67
CA GLN A 6 -6.98 5.72 1.91
C GLN A 6 -6.48 4.75 3.01
N ARG A 7 -5.55 5.22 3.84
CA ARG A 7 -5.01 4.44 4.97
C ARG A 7 -5.81 4.74 6.24
N SER A 8 -6.06 3.70 7.04
CA SER A 8 -6.67 3.87 8.36
C SER A 8 -5.73 4.66 9.27
N LYS A 9 -6.22 5.75 9.87
CA LYS A 9 -5.47 6.55 10.84
C LYS A 9 -4.93 5.70 11.99
N SER A 10 -5.74 4.73 12.46
CA SER A 10 -5.36 3.81 13.52
C SER A 10 -4.18 2.91 13.12
N VAL A 11 -4.15 2.41 11.89
CA VAL A 11 -3.02 1.59 11.40
C VAL A 11 -1.74 2.42 11.32
N VAL A 12 -1.83 3.66 10.83
CA VAL A 12 -0.67 4.57 10.76
C VAL A 12 -0.12 4.87 12.16
N ILE A 13 -1.00 5.20 13.12
CA ILE A 13 -0.59 5.46 14.52
C ILE A 13 0.05 4.21 15.13
N PHE A 14 -0.55 3.04 14.91
CA PHE A 14 -0.02 1.77 15.41
C PHE A 14 1.40 1.51 14.89
N VAL A 15 1.62 1.64 13.58
CA VAL A 15 2.96 1.45 12.98
C VAL A 15 3.96 2.49 13.48
N CYS A 16 3.57 3.75 13.64
CA CYS A 16 4.43 4.78 14.22
C CYS A 16 4.84 4.43 15.66
N LEU A 17 3.91 3.93 16.49
CA LEU A 17 4.21 3.49 17.85
C LEU A 17 5.14 2.27 17.85
N THR A 18 4.89 1.28 16.99
CA THR A 18 5.76 0.08 16.90
C THR A 18 7.18 0.48 16.51
N LEU A 19 7.33 1.37 15.53
CA LEU A 19 8.63 1.91 15.13
C LEU A 19 9.31 2.66 16.28
N ALA A 20 8.60 3.56 16.98
CA ALA A 20 9.17 4.29 18.10
C ALA A 20 9.69 3.33 19.19
N PHE A 21 8.92 2.33 19.58
CA PHE A 21 9.35 1.30 20.52
C PHE A 21 10.56 0.51 20.02
N MET A 22 10.60 0.21 18.72
CA MET A 22 11.67 -0.54 18.10
C MET A 22 13.03 0.17 18.16
N PHE A 23 13.06 1.51 18.13
CA PHE A 23 14.30 2.26 18.30
C PHE A 23 14.61 2.54 19.78
N ILE A 24 13.60 2.86 20.58
CA ILE A 24 13.80 3.25 21.98
C ILE A 24 14.26 2.07 22.84
N TYR A 25 13.62 0.91 22.69
CA TYR A 25 13.90 -0.26 23.54
C TYR A 25 15.36 -0.74 23.44
N PRO A 26 15.94 -0.91 22.24
CA PRO A 26 17.33 -1.33 22.12
C PRO A 26 18.34 -0.26 22.54
N ILE A 27 18.01 1.02 22.35
CA ILE A 27 18.84 2.13 22.85
C ILE A 27 18.93 2.05 24.38
N VAL A 28 17.79 1.89 25.05
CA VAL A 28 17.76 1.75 26.52
C VAL A 28 18.58 0.54 26.98
N ILE A 29 18.45 -0.62 26.32
CA ILE A 29 19.23 -1.83 26.66
C ILE A 29 20.73 -1.64 26.43
N LEU A 30 21.13 -0.98 25.34
CA LEU A 30 22.54 -0.66 25.06
C LEU A 30 23.19 0.16 26.18
N PHE A 31 22.47 1.12 26.75
CA PHE A 31 22.97 1.96 27.84
C PHE A 31 22.90 1.29 29.23
N THR A 32 21.93 0.39 29.44
CA THR A 32 21.69 -0.24 30.76
C THR A 32 22.43 -1.56 30.94
N ASN A 33 22.74 -2.30 29.88
CA ASN A 33 23.29 -3.66 29.99
C ASN A 33 24.55 -3.83 29.13
N LYS A 34 25.69 -3.34 29.63
CA LYS A 34 27.00 -3.39 28.93
C LYS A 34 27.48 -4.81 28.61
N ALA A 35 26.99 -5.83 29.32
CA ALA A 35 27.45 -7.22 29.18
C ALA A 35 26.78 -7.98 28.02
N HIS A 36 25.59 -7.57 27.58
CA HIS A 36 24.77 -8.31 26.60
C HIS A 36 24.45 -7.48 25.34
N TRP A 37 25.34 -6.56 24.95
CA TRP A 37 25.19 -5.72 23.77
C TRP A 37 24.97 -6.51 22.47
N MET A 38 25.56 -7.71 22.37
CA MET A 38 25.41 -8.58 21.20
C MET A 38 23.98 -9.11 21.02
N SER A 39 23.31 -9.53 22.11
CA SER A 39 21.91 -9.99 22.01
C SER A 39 20.94 -8.83 21.76
N ALA A 40 21.25 -7.64 22.26
CA ALA A 40 20.51 -6.42 21.94
C ALA A 40 20.59 -6.06 20.45
N LEU A 41 21.78 -6.20 19.82
CA LEU A 41 21.95 -6.02 18.37
C LEU A 41 21.18 -7.05 17.54
N ILE A 42 21.21 -8.32 17.94
CA ILE A 42 20.45 -9.39 17.26
C ILE A 42 18.94 -9.13 17.39
N GLY A 43 18.46 -8.75 18.58
CA GLY A 43 17.06 -8.37 18.81
C GLY A 43 16.64 -7.17 17.96
N MET A 44 17.53 -6.17 17.81
CA MET A 44 17.33 -5.06 16.86
C MET A 44 17.17 -5.55 15.43
N GLY A 45 18.11 -6.36 14.95
CA GLY A 45 18.10 -6.87 13.58
C GLY A 45 16.82 -7.65 13.26
N LEU A 46 16.40 -8.54 14.17
CA LEU A 46 15.14 -9.29 14.04
C LEU A 46 13.92 -8.37 14.03
N CYS A 47 13.87 -7.38 14.92
CA CYS A 47 12.81 -6.38 14.92
C CYS A 47 12.75 -5.61 13.60
N PHE A 48 13.88 -5.22 13.01
CA PHE A 48 13.89 -4.56 11.70
C PHE A 48 13.32 -5.45 10.61
N ILE A 49 13.77 -6.71 10.52
CA ILE A 49 13.32 -7.63 9.48
C ILE A 49 11.80 -7.85 9.53
N VAL A 50 11.23 -8.01 10.73
CA VAL A 50 9.79 -8.25 10.90
C VAL A 50 8.96 -6.99 10.61
N ASN A 51 9.48 -5.80 10.93
CA ASN A 51 8.74 -4.54 10.77
C ASN A 51 8.91 -3.89 9.39
N VAL A 52 9.96 -4.22 8.63
CA VAL A 52 10.18 -3.69 7.26
C VAL A 52 8.99 -3.94 6.32
N PRO A 53 8.40 -5.16 6.25
CA PRO A 53 7.19 -5.40 5.46
C PRO A 53 6.01 -4.51 5.89
N LEU A 54 5.85 -4.31 7.21
CA LEU A 54 4.79 -3.49 7.80
C LEU A 54 4.94 -2.01 7.40
N VAL A 55 6.16 -1.47 7.49
CA VAL A 55 6.47 -0.12 7.02
C VAL A 55 6.30 0.00 5.51
N TRP A 56 6.70 -1.03 4.77
CA TRP A 56 6.57 -1.07 3.32
C TRP A 56 5.11 -0.97 2.89
N GLU A 57 4.24 -1.78 3.48
CA GLU A 57 2.80 -1.75 3.20
C GLU A 57 2.15 -0.42 3.62
N VAL A 58 2.53 0.10 4.80
CA VAL A 58 1.87 1.26 5.40
C VAL A 58 2.42 2.60 4.91
N PHE A 59 3.65 2.67 4.39
CA PHE A 59 4.27 3.93 3.96
C PHE A 59 4.67 3.92 2.48
N ILE A 60 5.32 2.86 2.01
CA ILE A 60 5.94 2.81 0.67
C ILE A 60 4.92 2.46 -0.42
N LYS A 61 3.90 1.64 -0.12
CA LYS A 61 2.83 1.25 -1.07
C LYS A 61 2.06 2.48 -1.54
N LYS A 62 2.54 3.14 -2.59
CA LYS A 62 1.92 4.30 -3.25
C LYS A 62 1.50 3.84 -4.65
N HIS A 63 0.28 4.21 -5.05
CA HIS A 63 -0.21 3.95 -6.40
C HIS A 63 0.09 5.18 -7.24
N LYS A 64 0.92 5.03 -8.27
CA LYS A 64 1.31 6.14 -9.14
C LYS A 64 0.78 5.86 -10.54
N VAL A 65 0.03 6.81 -11.10
CA VAL A 65 -0.31 6.79 -12.52
C VAL A 65 0.73 7.60 -13.28
N GLU A 66 1.52 6.94 -14.12
CA GLU A 66 2.48 7.56 -15.03
C GLU A 66 2.11 7.20 -16.46
N ASN A 67 1.90 8.20 -17.33
CA ASN A 67 1.67 8.00 -18.77
C ASN A 67 0.56 6.97 -19.10
N GLY A 68 -0.56 7.00 -18.37
CA GLY A 68 -1.66 6.06 -18.57
C GLY A 68 -1.42 4.65 -18.02
N VAL A 69 -0.35 4.46 -17.24
CA VAL A 69 -0.02 3.20 -16.55
C VAL A 69 -0.15 3.38 -15.06
N LEU A 70 -0.96 2.55 -14.42
CA LEU A 70 -1.07 2.42 -12.98
C LEU A 70 0.04 1.50 -12.48
N LYS A 71 1.08 2.11 -11.91
CA LYS A 71 2.13 1.41 -11.18
C LYS A 71 1.69 1.24 -9.74
N TYR A 72 1.62 -0.01 -9.28
CA TYR A 72 1.29 -0.32 -7.91
C TYR A 72 2.26 -1.38 -7.37
N VAL A 73 3.12 -0.98 -6.43
CA VAL A 73 4.23 -1.81 -5.90
C VAL A 73 5.36 -2.00 -6.93
N ILE A 74 6.60 -2.09 -6.46
CA ILE A 74 7.81 -2.36 -7.27
C ILE A 74 7.87 -3.82 -7.79
N LEU A 75 7.00 -4.70 -7.28
CA LEU A 75 7.04 -6.17 -7.50
C LEU A 75 5.79 -6.73 -8.23
N ASN A 76 4.80 -5.90 -8.54
CA ASN A 76 3.61 -6.35 -9.27
C ASN A 76 3.60 -5.78 -10.69
N ASP A 77 2.96 -6.50 -11.60
CA ASP A 77 2.76 -6.08 -12.99
C ASP A 77 2.11 -4.68 -13.07
N ASP A 78 2.70 -3.81 -13.88
CA ASP A 78 2.12 -2.53 -14.24
C ASP A 78 0.77 -2.73 -14.95
N ILE A 79 -0.27 -1.99 -14.53
CA ILE A 79 -1.60 -2.05 -15.17
C ILE A 79 -1.73 -0.88 -16.12
N VAL A 80 -1.89 -1.15 -17.41
CA VAL A 80 -2.22 -0.09 -18.37
C VAL A 80 -3.69 0.29 -18.21
N LEU A 81 -3.99 1.57 -17.99
CA LEU A 81 -5.36 2.03 -17.72
C LEU A 81 -6.31 1.73 -18.89
N LYS A 82 -5.82 1.82 -20.13
CA LYS A 82 -6.59 1.47 -21.34
C LYS A 82 -7.03 0.01 -21.39
N GLU A 83 -6.33 -0.87 -20.68
CA GLU A 83 -6.61 -2.31 -20.65
C GLU A 83 -7.58 -2.68 -19.54
N ILE A 84 -7.93 -1.74 -18.65
CA ILE A 84 -8.90 -1.98 -17.58
C ILE A 84 -10.28 -2.13 -18.20
N ARG A 85 -10.89 -3.29 -18.00
CA ARG A 85 -12.22 -3.62 -18.53
C ARG A 85 -13.30 -3.50 -17.47
N ILE A 86 -13.00 -3.94 -16.25
CA ILE A 86 -13.95 -3.93 -15.13
C ILE A 86 -13.24 -3.39 -13.91
N ILE A 87 -13.87 -2.43 -13.22
CA ILE A 87 -13.50 -1.99 -11.88
C ILE A 87 -14.68 -2.31 -10.97
N ARG A 88 -14.44 -3.12 -9.94
CA ARG A 88 -15.45 -3.50 -8.97
C ARG A 88 -14.99 -3.16 -7.56
N GLN A 89 -15.88 -2.63 -6.74
CA GLN A 89 -15.61 -2.47 -5.31
C GLN A 89 -15.90 -3.77 -4.56
N VAL A 90 -14.89 -4.30 -3.88
CA VAL A 90 -14.99 -5.51 -3.04
C VAL A 90 -14.56 -5.16 -1.62
N GLY A 91 -15.54 -4.90 -0.75
CA GLY A 91 -15.30 -4.47 0.62
C GLY A 91 -14.54 -3.14 0.69
N ARG A 92 -13.29 -3.18 1.20
CA ARG A 92 -12.38 -2.04 1.32
C ARG A 92 -11.33 -1.95 0.21
N SER A 93 -11.47 -2.76 -0.83
CA SER A 93 -10.53 -2.87 -1.95
C SER A 93 -11.26 -2.69 -3.28
N LEU A 94 -10.50 -2.38 -4.32
CA LEU A 94 -10.92 -2.38 -5.71
C LEU A 94 -10.38 -3.63 -6.39
N GLU A 95 -11.25 -4.36 -7.06
CA GLU A 95 -10.89 -5.40 -8.00
C GLU A 95 -10.85 -4.79 -9.40
N ILE A 96 -9.72 -4.95 -10.09
CA ILE A 96 -9.52 -4.47 -11.46
C ILE A 96 -9.25 -5.67 -12.35
N THR A 97 -10.09 -5.83 -13.36
CA THR A 97 -9.92 -6.86 -14.39
C THR A 97 -9.44 -6.22 -15.68
N THR A 98 -8.33 -6.71 -16.23
CA THR A 98 -7.77 -6.24 -17.49
C THR A 98 -8.32 -7.03 -18.70
N ASN A 99 -8.04 -6.55 -19.91
CA ASN A 99 -8.39 -7.22 -21.16
C ASN A 99 -7.74 -8.61 -21.29
N SER A 100 -6.61 -8.84 -20.63
CA SER A 100 -5.96 -10.16 -20.56
C SER A 100 -6.58 -11.08 -19.51
N TYR A 101 -7.77 -10.75 -18.98
CA TYR A 101 -8.46 -11.47 -17.91
C TYR A 101 -7.64 -11.63 -16.61
N LYS A 102 -6.59 -10.80 -16.43
CA LYS A 102 -5.88 -10.74 -15.15
C LYS A 102 -6.70 -9.92 -14.16
N VAL A 103 -6.82 -10.43 -12.94
CA VAL A 103 -7.54 -9.79 -11.85
C VAL A 103 -6.53 -9.26 -10.84
N HIS A 104 -6.63 -7.96 -10.56
CA HIS A 104 -5.73 -7.24 -9.67
C HIS A 104 -6.53 -6.65 -8.52
N LEU A 105 -6.10 -6.94 -7.28
CA LEU A 105 -6.74 -6.39 -6.09
C LEU A 105 -5.92 -5.19 -5.60
N LEU A 106 -6.55 -4.02 -5.63
CA LEU A 106 -5.97 -2.74 -5.26
C LEU A 106 -6.62 -2.21 -3.98
N ALA A 107 -5.84 -1.48 -3.18
CA ALA A 107 -6.41 -0.76 -2.05
C ALA A 107 -7.19 0.48 -2.53
N MET A 108 -8.24 0.85 -1.79
CA MET A 108 -9.10 2.00 -2.10
C MET A 108 -8.27 3.31 -2.27
N PRO A 109 -8.28 3.95 -3.45
CA PRO A 109 -7.66 5.25 -3.64
C PRO A 109 -8.36 6.33 -2.81
N GLN A 110 -7.60 7.25 -2.22
CA GLN A 110 -8.13 8.37 -1.43
C GLN A 110 -9.00 9.31 -2.27
N HIS A 111 -8.64 9.51 -3.54
CA HIS A 111 -9.39 10.31 -4.51
C HIS A 111 -10.06 9.43 -5.57
N MET A 112 -11.01 8.60 -5.13
CA MET A 112 -11.71 7.62 -5.99
C MET A 112 -12.28 8.23 -7.27
N LYS A 113 -12.97 9.37 -7.18
CA LYS A 113 -13.59 10.03 -8.36
C LYS A 113 -12.56 10.43 -9.42
N GLN A 114 -11.39 10.92 -8.99
CA GLN A 114 -10.31 11.30 -9.90
C GLN A 114 -9.68 10.07 -10.55
N PHE A 115 -9.48 8.99 -9.79
CA PHE A 115 -8.98 7.74 -10.32
C PHE A 115 -9.93 7.17 -11.40
N LEU A 116 -11.22 7.06 -11.09
CA LEU A 116 -12.22 6.55 -12.04
C LEU A 116 -12.31 7.41 -13.31
N SER A 117 -12.30 8.74 -13.16
CA SER A 117 -12.31 9.66 -14.31
C SER A 117 -11.09 9.50 -15.21
N LEU A 118 -9.91 9.19 -14.66
CA LEU A 118 -8.73 8.88 -15.48
C LEU A 118 -8.90 7.56 -16.23
N VAL A 119 -9.44 6.53 -15.59
CA VAL A 119 -9.68 5.25 -16.28
C VAL A 119 -10.73 5.42 -17.39
N GLU A 120 -11.83 6.12 -17.14
CA GLU A 120 -12.85 6.43 -18.15
C GLU A 120 -12.29 7.25 -19.32
N LYS A 121 -11.36 8.18 -19.04
CA LYS A 121 -10.68 8.96 -20.08
C LYS A 121 -9.81 8.09 -21.00
N GLU A 122 -9.08 7.13 -20.42
CA GLU A 122 -8.20 6.23 -21.17
C GLU A 122 -8.95 5.04 -21.81
N ASN A 123 -10.06 4.61 -21.21
CA ASN A 123 -10.95 3.59 -21.72
C ASN A 123 -12.43 3.95 -21.46
N PRO A 124 -13.13 4.51 -22.46
CA PRO A 124 -14.56 4.87 -22.35
C PRO A 124 -15.49 3.67 -22.12
N HIS A 125 -15.04 2.44 -22.39
CA HIS A 125 -15.84 1.22 -22.30
C HIS A 125 -15.65 0.46 -20.98
N VAL A 126 -14.97 1.05 -20.00
CA VAL A 126 -14.77 0.44 -18.69
C VAL A 126 -16.11 0.24 -17.97
N LYS A 127 -16.34 -0.96 -17.43
CA LYS A 127 -17.48 -1.25 -16.57
C LYS A 127 -17.13 -0.95 -15.12
N ILE A 128 -17.83 -0.01 -14.49
CA ILE A 128 -17.56 0.39 -13.10
C ILE A 128 -18.71 -0.04 -12.19
N GLU A 129 -18.44 -0.98 -11.29
CA GLU A 129 -19.38 -1.57 -10.32
C GLU A 129 -19.00 -1.15 -8.89
N MET A 130 -19.48 0.01 -8.45
CA MET A 130 -19.23 0.53 -7.09
C MET A 130 -20.41 0.24 -6.16
N VAL A 131 -20.14 -0.17 -4.92
CA VAL A 131 -21.17 -0.44 -3.92
C VAL A 131 -21.74 0.91 -3.45
N GLY A 132 -22.95 1.26 -3.90
CA GLY A 132 -23.63 2.50 -3.52
C GLY A 132 -24.16 3.35 -4.69
N LYS A 133 -23.91 2.96 -5.96
CA LYS A 133 -24.73 3.48 -7.08
C LYS A 133 -26.03 2.69 -7.13
N LYS A 134 -27.05 3.16 -6.41
CA LYS A 134 -28.43 3.08 -6.86
C LYS A 134 -28.75 4.34 -7.64
#